data_AF-A0A7W0VYB6-F1
#
_entry.id   AF-A0A7W0VYB6-F1
#
_cell.length_a   1.000
_cell.length_b   1.000
_cell.length_c   1.000
_cell.angle_alpha   90.00
_cell.angle_beta   90.00
_cell.angle_gamma   90.00
#
_symmetry.space_group_name_H-M   'P 1'
#
loop_
_entity.id
_entity.type
_entity.pdbx_description
1 polymer ?
#
loop_
_entity_poly.entity_id
_entity_poly.type
_entity_poly.pdbx_seq_one_letter_code
_entity_poly.pdbx_strand_id
1 'polypeptide(L)'
;IMKSAPPIVTDPIDSPVWESIQRQVHRREPDAIVVPYMIPGFTDGKYFTQMGARWYGFSPVKIEKGAGIRFADMFHGHDERIPVAGLAWGAEVLDAVVREISTVTS
;
A
#
# COMPACT_ATOMS: atom_id res chain seq x y z
N ILE A 1 4.62 -16.45 20.31
CA ILE A 1 4.27 -16.60 18.89
C ILE A 1 2.75 -16.53 18.77
N MET A 2 2.20 -15.52 18.10
CA MET A 2 0.77 -15.39 17.86
C MET A 2 0.32 -16.54 16.95
N LYS A 3 -0.58 -17.40 17.43
CA LYS A 3 -1.04 -18.60 16.69
C LYS A 3 -2.25 -18.32 15.79
N SER A 4 -3.07 -17.34 16.16
CA SER A 4 -4.21 -16.86 15.37
C SER A 4 -4.61 -15.46 15.83
N ALA A 5 -5.26 -14.72 14.94
CA ALA A 5 -5.84 -13.42 15.23
C ALA A 5 -6.98 -13.16 14.22
N PRO A 6 -8.02 -12.40 14.61
CA PRO A 6 -9.06 -12.02 13.67
C PRO A 6 -8.47 -11.21 12.50
N PRO A 7 -9.06 -11.30 11.29
CA PRO A 7 -8.68 -10.44 10.19
C PRO A 7 -8.87 -8.98 10.58
N ILE A 8 -8.02 -8.13 10.04
CA ILE A 8 -8.08 -6.69 10.24
C ILE A 8 -8.50 -6.03 8.92
N VAL A 9 -9.35 -5.03 9.01
CA VAL A 9 -9.83 -4.24 7.88
C VAL A 9 -9.70 -2.79 8.29
N THR A 10 -9.02 -1.99 7.47
CA THR A 10 -9.10 -0.53 7.56
C THR A 10 -10.34 -0.09 6.79
N ASP A 11 -11.08 0.91 7.28
CA ASP A 11 -12.14 1.55 6.49
C ASP A 11 -11.48 2.50 5.49
N PRO A 12 -11.24 2.06 4.24
CA PRO A 12 -10.28 2.74 3.39
C PRO A 12 -10.91 3.97 2.73
N ILE A 13 -12.19 3.91 2.37
CA ILE A 13 -12.76 4.77 1.34
C ILE A 13 -13.07 6.16 1.90
N ASP A 14 -13.37 6.28 3.19
CA ASP A 14 -13.70 7.55 3.85
C ASP A 14 -12.51 8.11 4.65
N SER A 15 -11.43 8.50 3.94
CA SER A 15 -10.29 9.14 4.58
C SER A 15 -9.47 10.08 3.69
N PRO A 16 -8.86 11.13 4.28
CA PRO A 16 -7.94 12.02 3.57
C PRO A 16 -6.73 11.29 2.96
N VAL A 17 -6.27 10.21 3.60
CA VAL A 17 -5.15 9.39 3.11
C VAL A 17 -5.54 8.65 1.84
N TRP A 18 -6.74 8.06 1.81
CA TRP A 18 -7.25 7.35 0.63
C TRP A 18 -7.44 8.27 -0.56
N GLU A 19 -8.07 9.42 -0.35
CA GLU A 19 -8.23 10.40 -1.41
C GLU A 19 -6.88 10.90 -1.95
N SER A 20 -5.88 11.08 -1.07
CA SER A 20 -4.51 11.42 -1.45
C SER A 20 -3.88 10.31 -2.29
N ILE A 21 -3.99 9.05 -1.89
CA ILE A 21 -3.54 7.89 -2.69
C ILE A 21 -4.17 7.93 -4.09
N GLN A 22 -5.50 8.12 -4.17
CA GLN A 22 -6.20 8.21 -5.45
C GLN A 22 -5.67 9.34 -6.32
N ARG A 23 -5.55 10.56 -5.78
CA ARG A 23 -5.01 11.72 -6.52
C ARG A 23 -3.58 11.48 -6.98
N GLN A 24 -2.70 10.98 -6.12
CA GLN A 24 -1.29 10.81 -6.44
C GLN A 24 -1.04 9.70 -7.46
N VAL A 25 -1.83 8.62 -7.41
CA VAL A 25 -1.82 7.58 -8.44
C VAL A 25 -2.35 8.13 -9.75
N HIS A 26 -3.52 8.78 -9.76
CA HIS A 26 -4.15 9.28 -10.98
C HIS A 26 -3.33 10.37 -11.69
N ARG A 27 -2.59 11.20 -10.93
CA ARG A 27 -1.64 12.17 -11.50
C ARG A 27 -0.50 11.52 -12.30
N ARG A 28 -0.13 10.29 -11.96
CA ARG A 28 0.97 9.53 -12.59
C ARG A 28 0.45 8.55 -13.65
N GLU A 29 -0.72 7.97 -13.40
CA GLU A 29 -1.39 6.98 -14.25
C GLU A 29 -2.89 7.37 -14.36
N PRO A 30 -3.26 8.25 -15.30
CA PRO A 30 -4.63 8.77 -15.42
C PRO A 30 -5.69 7.67 -15.63
N ASP A 31 -5.33 6.57 -16.27
CA ASP A 31 -6.28 5.47 -16.51
C ASP A 31 -6.30 4.44 -15.36
N ALA A 32 -5.52 4.65 -14.30
CA ALA A 32 -5.46 3.72 -13.18
C ALA A 32 -6.70 3.80 -12.29
N ILE A 33 -7.20 2.62 -11.90
CA ILE A 33 -8.26 2.46 -10.92
C ILE A 33 -7.61 1.98 -9.62
N VAL A 34 -7.71 2.80 -8.56
CA VAL A 34 -7.26 2.41 -7.22
C VAL A 34 -8.33 1.54 -6.56
N VAL A 35 -7.92 0.36 -6.12
CA VAL A 35 -8.81 -0.61 -5.46
C VAL A 35 -8.21 -1.07 -4.14
N PRO A 36 -9.04 -1.40 -3.13
CA PRO A 36 -8.55 -2.04 -1.92
C PRO A 36 -7.89 -3.40 -2.23
N TYR A 37 -6.78 -3.69 -1.58
CA TYR A 37 -6.06 -4.96 -1.73
C TYR A 37 -5.99 -5.70 -0.40
N MET A 38 -6.36 -6.99 -0.44
CA MET A 38 -6.30 -7.89 0.72
C MET A 38 -5.14 -8.86 0.55
N ILE A 39 -4.28 -8.95 1.56
CA ILE A 39 -3.18 -9.91 1.60
C ILE A 39 -3.45 -11.01 2.65
N PRO A 40 -3.07 -12.27 2.37
CA PRO A 40 -2.99 -13.29 3.41
C PRO A 40 -1.80 -13.01 4.33
N GLY A 41 -1.96 -13.27 5.63
CA GLY A 41 -0.89 -13.14 6.63
C GLY A 41 -1.20 -12.10 7.70
N PHE A 42 -0.17 -11.76 8.49
CA PHE A 42 -0.24 -10.76 9.55
C PHE A 42 0.65 -9.57 9.22
N THR A 43 0.19 -8.37 9.58
CA THR A 43 0.95 -7.14 9.52
C THR A 43 0.84 -6.39 10.85
N ASP A 44 1.69 -5.38 11.05
CA ASP A 44 1.61 -4.48 12.20
C ASP A 44 0.31 -3.66 12.24
N GLY A 45 -0.49 -3.66 11.17
CA GLY A 45 -1.84 -3.11 11.12
C GLY A 45 -2.72 -3.60 12.28
N LYS A 46 -2.45 -4.81 12.81
CA LYS A 46 -3.14 -5.33 13.98
C LYS A 46 -2.89 -4.48 15.23
N TYR A 47 -1.64 -4.12 15.47
CA TYR A 47 -1.26 -3.29 16.60
C TYR A 47 -1.72 -1.84 16.38
N PHE A 48 -1.63 -1.32 15.15
CA PHE A 48 -2.17 0.01 14.82
C PHE A 48 -3.68 0.10 15.07
N THR A 49 -4.44 -0.93 14.68
CA THR A 49 -5.88 -1.02 14.97
C THR A 49 -6.16 -1.00 16.47
N GLN A 50 -5.38 -1.73 17.27
CA GLN A 50 -5.53 -1.76 18.73
C GLN A 50 -5.25 -0.40 19.39
N MET A 51 -4.41 0.43 18.78
CA MET A 51 -4.13 1.79 19.23
C MET A 51 -5.17 2.83 18.74
N GLY A 52 -6.19 2.40 17.97
CA GLY A 52 -7.17 3.31 17.37
C GLY A 52 -6.61 4.14 16.20
N ALA A 53 -5.43 3.79 15.67
CA ALA A 53 -4.85 4.48 14.53
C ALA A 53 -5.54 4.05 13.23
N ARG A 54 -5.75 5.00 12.32
CA ARG A 54 -6.08 4.70 10.93
C ARG A 54 -4.80 4.36 10.18
N TRP A 55 -4.77 3.23 9.48
CA TRP A 55 -3.57 2.72 8.83
C TRP A 55 -3.87 2.21 7.43
N TYR A 56 -2.84 2.20 6.57
CA TYR A 56 -2.87 1.64 5.23
C TYR A 56 -1.61 0.79 5.03
N GLY A 57 -1.78 -0.40 4.47
CA GLY A 57 -0.65 -1.16 3.95
C GLY A 57 -0.20 -0.56 2.62
N PHE A 58 1.11 -0.45 2.42
CA PHE A 58 1.68 0.03 1.17
C PHE A 58 2.97 -0.72 0.85
N SER A 59 3.09 -1.20 -0.38
CA SER A 59 4.34 -1.71 -0.94
C SER A 59 4.74 -0.78 -2.08
N PRO A 60 5.91 -0.12 -2.05
CA PRO A 60 6.37 0.77 -3.12
C PRO A 60 6.80 -0.05 -4.32
N VAL A 61 5.85 -0.68 -5.00
CA VAL A 61 6.10 -1.63 -6.08
C VAL A 61 5.15 -1.35 -7.22
N LYS A 62 5.71 -1.03 -8.39
CA LYS A 62 5.00 -1.08 -9.66
C LYS A 62 5.51 -2.27 -10.47
N ILE A 63 4.60 -3.14 -10.88
CA ILE A 63 4.87 -4.28 -11.76
C ILE A 63 4.15 -4.01 -13.08
N GLU A 64 4.92 -3.96 -14.16
CA GLU A 64 4.36 -3.72 -15.49
C GLU A 64 3.48 -4.89 -15.95
N LYS A 65 2.40 -4.55 -16.67
CA LYS A 65 1.54 -5.57 -17.29
C LYS A 65 2.39 -6.44 -18.22
N GLY A 66 2.24 -7.76 -18.09
CA GLY A 66 3.00 -8.72 -18.91
C GLY A 66 4.39 -9.06 -18.39
N ALA A 67 4.84 -8.51 -17.26
CA ALA A 67 6.14 -8.86 -16.66
C ALA A 67 6.22 -10.33 -16.16
N GLY A 68 5.09 -11.05 -16.10
CA GLY A 68 5.03 -12.42 -15.59
C GLY A 68 5.32 -12.56 -14.09
N ILE A 69 5.37 -11.45 -13.36
CA ILE A 69 5.66 -11.43 -11.92
C ILE A 69 4.35 -11.57 -11.13
N ARG A 70 4.29 -12.61 -10.29
CA ARG A 70 3.22 -12.80 -9.30
C ARG A 70 3.72 -12.31 -7.94
N PHE A 71 3.40 -11.07 -7.57
CA PHE A 71 3.98 -10.40 -6.39
C PHE A 71 3.84 -11.20 -5.09
N ALA A 72 2.65 -11.75 -4.85
CA ALA A 72 2.35 -12.48 -3.62
C ALA A 72 3.18 -13.77 -3.43
N ASP A 73 3.68 -14.38 -4.51
CA ASP A 73 4.53 -15.58 -4.39
C ASP A 73 5.93 -15.26 -3.88
N MET A 74 6.38 -14.03 -4.09
CA MET A 74 7.73 -13.61 -3.73
C MET A 74 7.86 -13.29 -2.24
N PHE A 75 6.76 -13.26 -1.48
CA PHE A 75 6.80 -13.02 -0.05
C PHE A 75 7.62 -14.10 0.65
N HIS A 76 8.80 -13.72 1.17
CA HIS A 76 9.77 -14.63 1.79
C HIS A 76 10.32 -15.73 0.85
N GLY A 77 10.16 -15.55 -0.46
CA GLY A 77 10.68 -16.47 -1.47
C GLY A 77 12.19 -16.33 -1.63
N HIS A 78 12.87 -17.40 -2.07
CA HIS A 78 14.31 -17.34 -2.34
C HIS A 78 14.65 -16.36 -3.49
N ASP A 79 13.68 -16.09 -4.36
CA ASP A 79 13.79 -15.20 -5.50
C ASP A 79 13.09 -13.83 -5.28
N GLU A 80 12.92 -13.41 -4.02
CA GLU A 80 12.33 -12.12 -3.66
C GLU A 80 13.06 -10.96 -4.36
N ARG A 81 12.34 -10.24 -5.23
CA ARG A 81 12.87 -9.13 -6.02
C ARG A 81 11.77 -8.20 -6.47
N ILE A 82 12.13 -6.97 -6.82
CA ILE A 82 11.23 -5.98 -7.39
C ILE A 82 11.94 -5.21 -8.51
N PRO A 83 11.23 -4.69 -9.52
CA PRO A 83 11.82 -3.82 -10.53
C PRO A 83 12.33 -2.52 -9.89
N VAL A 84 13.57 -2.13 -10.17
CA VAL A 84 14.18 -0.90 -9.61
C VAL A 84 13.37 0.34 -10.01
N ALA A 85 12.94 0.44 -11.27
CA ALA A 85 12.06 1.52 -11.73
C ALA A 85 10.71 1.52 -11.01
N GLY A 86 10.18 0.33 -10.70
CA GLY A 86 8.93 0.19 -9.96
C GLY A 86 9.05 0.59 -8.50
N LEU A 87 10.21 0.33 -7.88
CA LEU A 87 10.54 0.82 -6.54
C LEU A 87 10.63 2.34 -6.50
N ALA A 88 11.35 2.94 -7.45
CA ALA A 88 11.48 4.39 -7.55
C ALA A 88 10.11 5.06 -7.70
N TRP A 89 9.29 4.57 -8.62
CA TRP A 89 7.92 5.06 -8.83
C TRP A 89 7.07 4.95 -7.55
N GLY A 90 7.12 3.79 -6.88
CA GLY A 90 6.35 3.56 -5.66
C GLY A 90 6.81 4.45 -4.49
N ALA A 91 8.12 4.69 -4.38
CA ALA A 91 8.67 5.59 -3.38
C ALA A 91 8.25 7.06 -3.61
N GLU A 92 8.20 7.51 -4.86
CA GLU A 92 7.69 8.83 -5.21
C GLU A 92 6.20 9.00 -4.90
N VAL A 93 5.38 7.96 -5.09
CA VAL A 93 3.98 7.96 -4.67
C VAL A 93 3.88 8.09 -3.15
N LEU A 94 4.66 7.31 -2.40
CA LEU A 94 4.67 7.38 -0.93
C LEU A 94 5.06 8.76 -0.42
N ASP A 95 6.16 9.33 -0.91
CA ASP A 95 6.62 10.67 -0.52
C ASP A 95 5.54 11.73 -0.80
N ALA A 96 4.92 11.69 -1.98
CA ALA A 96 3.89 12.65 -2.34
C ALA A 96 2.63 12.53 -1.47
N VAL A 97 2.17 11.30 -1.18
CA VAL A 97 1.03 11.06 -0.28
C VAL A 97 1.34 11.60 1.12
N VAL A 98 2.51 11.26 1.68
CA VAL A 98 2.91 11.70 3.02
C VAL A 98 3.02 13.21 3.12
N ARG A 99 3.61 13.88 2.12
CA ARG A 99 3.68 15.35 2.08
C ARG A 99 2.30 15.98 2.03
N GLU A 100 1.42 15.49 1.16
CA GLU A 100 0.08 16.03 1.01
C GLU A 100 -0.72 15.93 2.31
N ILE A 101 -0.75 14.76 2.96
CA ILE A 101 -1.52 14.57 4.19
C ILE A 101 -0.95 15.36 5.37
N SER A 102 0.37 15.58 5.39
CA SER A 102 1.04 16.39 6.42
C SER A 102 0.69 17.88 6.31
N THR A 103 0.35 18.35 5.10
CA THR A 103 -0.05 19.75 4.86
C THR A 103 -1.54 20.02 5.08
N VAL A 104 -2.39 18.98 5.08
CA VAL A 104 -3.84 19.11 5.33
C VAL A 104 -4.18 19.27 6.82
N THR A 105 -3.19 19.13 7.72
CA THR A 105 -3.40 19.21 9.18
C THR A 105 -3.18 20.63 9.73
N SER A 106 -3.77 21.66 9.10
CA SER A 106 -3.79 23.04 9.61
C SER A 106 -5.18 23.64 9.54
#